data_AF-A0A520W4X3-F1
#
_entry.id   AF-A0A520W4X3-F1
#
_cell.length_a   1.000
_cell.length_b   1.000
_cell.length_c   1.000
_cell.angle_alpha   90.00
_cell.angle_beta   90.00
_cell.angle_gamma   90.00
#
_symmetry.space_group_name_H-M   'P 1'
#
loop_
_entity.id
_entity.type
_entity.pdbx_description
1 polymer ?
#
loop_
_entity_poly.entity_id
_entity_poly.type
_entity_poly.pdbx_seq_one_letter_code
_entity_poly.pdbx_strand_id
1 'polypeptide(L)'
;MIIYNVNSGIFKNISRSSNCLKNSCDYVSNQLLNSNFYDNVLIVSLVGIFGFFFSSIFFKFIRKKINICSNIIPNFLYKNFISFFVIFGLIFITLISWINFEYLIFQKGLVSQSKTFFLNNAFGWLLLYGIPTLLTFYLNAEKTRNYKIFFLALNLSHLVHFIINISLLSRGMIFNTLSNILGYIKNNQNVKFIKILVSTLFLLILFFSSIHFVTLTRDKVYTGSNDNLNIINKENLDRSNKTIINLLINRWVGIEEMMLVENFEDKNFNFFLKSLNEKQSNQSIPLFDSMIFKDYQNIDRTKFNFVSIPGLIAFLYFSNNFLFVFLGCFLFSFFLSLIEIFALKISINNVFFASLIGQLLAYRIIHFGVYPLETYKFLISIFLCFIMHFIMNKMFLK
;
A
#
# COMPACT_ATOMS: atom_id res chain seq x y z
N MET A 1 -32.80 5.28 -17.30
CA MET A 1 -32.98 4.70 -18.66
C MET A 1 -32.13 5.50 -19.64
N ILE A 2 -30.82 5.23 -19.66
CA ILE A 2 -29.89 5.62 -20.73
C ILE A 2 -29.02 4.38 -20.90
N ILE A 3 -29.29 3.65 -21.97
CA ILE A 3 -28.61 2.41 -22.34
C ILE A 3 -27.28 2.82 -22.98
N TYR A 4 -26.17 2.63 -22.26
CA TYR A 4 -24.85 2.65 -22.89
C TYR A 4 -24.56 1.26 -23.44
N ASN A 5 -24.72 1.12 -24.75
CA ASN A 5 -24.18 0.03 -25.56
C ASN A 5 -22.65 0.11 -25.49
N VAL A 6 -22.05 -0.57 -24.51
CA VAL A 6 -20.60 -0.81 -24.49
C VAL A 6 -20.34 -1.96 -25.46
N ASN A 7 -19.88 -1.59 -26.65
CA ASN A 7 -19.42 -2.53 -27.67
C ASN A 7 -18.46 -3.56 -27.07
N SER A 8 -18.77 -4.82 -27.33
CA SER A 8 -18.16 -6.08 -26.92
C SER A 8 -16.74 -6.34 -27.48
N GLY A 9 -15.92 -5.29 -27.59
CA GLY A 9 -14.54 -5.37 -28.10
C GLY A 9 -13.47 -5.63 -27.03
N ILE A 10 -13.72 -5.24 -25.77
CA ILE A 10 -12.70 -5.26 -24.71
C ILE A 10 -12.50 -6.68 -24.13
N PHE A 11 -13.54 -7.51 -24.09
CA PHE A 11 -13.45 -8.90 -23.60
C PHE A 11 -12.96 -9.91 -24.66
N LYS A 12 -13.02 -9.56 -25.95
CA LYS A 12 -12.60 -10.48 -27.03
C LYS A 12 -11.08 -10.68 -27.14
N ASN A 13 -10.28 -9.82 -26.50
CA ASN A 13 -8.81 -9.91 -26.56
C ASN A 13 -8.17 -10.65 -25.38
N ILE A 14 -8.97 -11.14 -24.42
CA ILE A 14 -8.49 -12.00 -23.34
C ILE A 14 -8.34 -13.46 -23.82
N SER A 15 -8.91 -13.83 -24.97
CA SER A 15 -8.95 -15.21 -25.48
C SER A 15 -7.76 -15.63 -26.37
N ARG A 16 -6.60 -14.95 -26.28
CA ARG A 16 -5.39 -15.35 -27.02
C ARG A 16 -4.15 -15.40 -26.12
N SER A 17 -4.24 -16.15 -25.03
CA SER A 17 -3.08 -16.88 -24.50
C SER A 17 -3.38 -18.38 -24.62
N SER A 18 -2.73 -19.00 -25.59
CA SER A 18 -2.80 -20.43 -25.85
C SER A 18 -2.31 -21.20 -24.63
N ASN A 19 -3.20 -22.04 -24.08
CA ASN A 19 -3.04 -23.02 -22.99
C ASN A 19 -3.79 -22.74 -21.67
N CYS A 20 -4.84 -21.91 -21.67
CA CYS A 20 -5.90 -22.09 -20.66
C CYS A 20 -6.75 -23.31 -21.02
N LEU A 21 -6.79 -24.29 -20.13
CA LEU A 21 -7.66 -25.46 -20.18
C LEU A 21 -9.10 -25.02 -20.49
N LYS A 22 -9.64 -25.49 -21.62
CA LYS A 22 -10.95 -25.17 -22.21
C LYS A 22 -12.15 -25.22 -21.25
N ASN A 23 -12.02 -25.80 -20.06
CA ASN A 23 -13.15 -26.01 -19.15
C ASN A 23 -13.29 -24.94 -18.06
N SER A 24 -12.27 -24.11 -17.77
CA SER A 24 -12.37 -23.10 -16.70
C SER A 24 -12.93 -21.76 -17.18
N CYS A 25 -12.66 -21.37 -18.43
CA CYS A 25 -13.18 -20.13 -19.01
C CYS A 25 -14.67 -20.20 -19.37
N ASP A 26 -15.19 -21.38 -19.70
CA ASP A 26 -16.61 -21.59 -20.05
C ASP A 26 -17.56 -21.61 -18.83
N TYR A 27 -17.02 -21.85 -17.63
CA TYR A 27 -17.80 -21.85 -16.39
C TYR A 27 -18.01 -20.43 -15.85
N VAL A 28 -16.93 -19.63 -15.86
CA VAL A 28 -16.96 -18.22 -15.47
C VAL A 28 -17.81 -17.43 -16.46
N SER A 29 -17.72 -17.67 -17.77
CA SER A 29 -18.52 -16.95 -18.77
C SER A 29 -20.04 -17.20 -18.68
N ASN A 30 -20.48 -18.37 -18.24
CA ASN A 30 -21.90 -18.69 -18.09
C ASN A 30 -22.50 -18.20 -16.75
N GLN A 31 -21.73 -18.16 -15.66
CA GLN A 31 -22.18 -17.56 -14.39
C GLN A 31 -22.11 -16.01 -14.40
N LEU A 32 -21.20 -15.42 -15.19
CA LEU A 32 -21.11 -13.97 -15.44
C LEU A 32 -22.32 -13.37 -16.19
N LEU A 33 -23.34 -14.16 -16.53
CA LEU A 33 -24.60 -13.69 -17.13
C LEU A 33 -25.78 -13.68 -16.14
N ASN A 34 -25.58 -14.14 -14.90
CA ASN A 34 -26.63 -14.14 -13.88
C ASN A 34 -26.67 -12.78 -13.15
N SER A 35 -27.73 -12.00 -13.35
CA SER A 35 -27.90 -10.69 -12.70
C SER A 35 -27.81 -10.77 -11.17
N ASN A 36 -28.36 -11.84 -10.58
CA ASN A 36 -28.41 -12.01 -9.13
C ASN A 36 -27.00 -12.13 -8.51
N PHE A 37 -26.04 -12.66 -9.26
CA PHE A 37 -24.66 -12.76 -8.79
C PHE A 37 -24.02 -11.37 -8.61
N TYR A 38 -24.16 -10.50 -9.60
CA TYR A 38 -23.65 -9.13 -9.52
C TYR A 38 -24.38 -8.33 -8.44
N ASP A 39 -25.69 -8.52 -8.33
CA ASP A 39 -26.48 -7.86 -7.29
C ASP A 39 -25.96 -8.24 -5.90
N ASN A 40 -25.68 -9.52 -5.65
CA ASN A 40 -25.09 -9.97 -4.38
C ASN A 40 -23.72 -9.34 -4.13
N VAL A 41 -22.82 -9.35 -5.12
CA VAL A 41 -21.47 -8.74 -5.01
C VAL A 41 -21.59 -7.26 -4.63
N LEU A 42 -22.50 -6.53 -5.28
CA LEU A 42 -22.74 -5.11 -4.99
C LEU A 42 -23.36 -4.91 -3.62
N ILE A 43 -24.33 -5.74 -3.22
CA ILE A 43 -24.97 -5.66 -1.89
C ILE A 43 -23.93 -5.87 -0.80
N VAL A 44 -23.10 -6.93 -0.87
CA VAL A 44 -22.04 -7.16 0.13
C VAL A 44 -21.07 -5.98 0.19
N SER A 45 -20.66 -5.47 -0.97
CA SER A 45 -19.76 -4.32 -1.06
C SER A 45 -20.36 -3.08 -0.40
N LEU A 46 -21.64 -2.79 -0.66
CA LEU A 46 -22.38 -1.70 -0.04
C LEU A 46 -22.51 -1.87 1.47
N VAL A 47 -22.80 -3.08 1.94
CA VAL A 47 -22.87 -3.40 3.38
C VAL A 47 -21.54 -3.11 4.07
N GLY A 48 -20.42 -3.53 3.48
CA GLY A 48 -19.09 -3.21 4.00
C GLY A 48 -18.79 -1.70 4.01
N ILE A 49 -19.12 -0.99 2.92
CA ILE A 49 -18.97 0.47 2.82
C ILE A 49 -19.81 1.18 3.88
N PHE A 50 -21.04 0.74 4.13
CA PHE A 50 -21.87 1.30 5.20
C PHE A 50 -21.22 1.08 6.57
N GLY A 51 -20.61 -0.07 6.83
CA GLY A 51 -19.82 -0.29 8.06
C GLY A 51 -18.73 0.78 8.26
N PHE A 52 -17.94 1.06 7.22
CA PHE A 52 -16.93 2.14 7.24
C PHE A 52 -17.55 3.52 7.47
N PHE A 53 -18.66 3.81 6.78
CA PHE A 53 -19.34 5.09 6.86
C PHE A 53 -19.91 5.35 8.27
N PHE A 54 -20.62 4.39 8.85
CA PHE A 54 -21.16 4.53 10.22
C PHE A 54 -20.06 4.64 11.26
N SER A 55 -18.95 3.90 11.10
CA SER A 55 -17.77 4.06 11.95
C SER A 55 -17.24 5.49 11.92
N SER A 56 -17.11 6.08 10.72
CA SER A 56 -16.62 7.45 10.57
C SER A 56 -17.53 8.50 11.25
N ILE A 57 -18.85 8.32 11.14
CA ILE A 57 -19.84 9.18 11.81
C ILE A 57 -19.71 9.05 13.32
N PHE A 58 -19.69 7.82 13.83
CA PHE A 58 -19.58 7.53 15.25
C PHE A 58 -18.28 8.11 15.83
N PHE A 59 -17.17 7.92 15.12
CA PHE A 59 -15.87 8.43 15.50
C PHE A 59 -15.83 9.97 15.57
N LYS A 60 -16.53 10.66 14.66
CA LYS A 60 -16.63 12.13 14.67
C LYS A 60 -17.23 12.65 15.99
N PHE A 61 -18.20 11.93 16.57
CA PHE A 61 -18.76 12.30 17.88
C PHE A 61 -17.76 12.14 19.02
N ILE A 62 -16.96 11.08 19.01
CA ILE A 62 -15.93 10.83 20.03
C ILE A 62 -14.78 11.84 19.90
N ARG A 63 -14.34 12.12 18.68
CA ARG A 63 -13.22 13.04 18.41
C ARG A 63 -13.44 14.44 18.97
N LYS A 64 -14.68 14.95 18.98
CA LYS A 64 -15.01 16.28 19.55
C LYS A 64 -14.62 16.42 21.02
N LYS A 65 -14.51 15.32 21.76
CA LYS A 65 -14.16 15.32 23.20
C LYS A 65 -12.65 15.28 23.46
N ILE A 66 -11.83 15.21 22.41
CA ILE A 66 -10.39 14.98 22.53
C ILE A 66 -9.65 16.29 22.37
N ASN A 67 -9.09 16.79 23.47
CA ASN A 67 -8.16 17.93 23.44
C ASN A 67 -6.82 17.50 22.81
N ILE A 68 -6.29 18.34 21.93
CA ILE A 68 -4.99 18.15 21.26
C ILE A 68 -4.16 19.41 21.52
N CYS A 69 -2.99 19.26 22.13
CA CYS A 69 -2.05 20.37 22.36
C CYS A 69 -1.47 20.86 21.03
N SER A 70 -1.31 22.18 20.88
CA SER A 70 -1.02 22.81 19.58
C SER A 70 0.33 23.52 19.46
N ASN A 71 1.12 23.61 20.53
CA ASN A 71 2.30 24.47 20.51
C ASN A 71 3.58 23.64 20.61
N ILE A 72 4.35 23.67 19.53
CA ILE A 72 5.69 23.10 19.46
C ILE A 72 6.62 24.22 19.01
N ILE A 73 7.74 24.40 19.72
CA ILE A 73 8.80 25.31 19.28
C ILE A 73 10.06 24.47 18.97
N PRO A 74 10.63 24.55 17.75
CA PRO A 74 11.90 23.92 17.45
C PRO A 74 12.99 24.40 18.41
N ASN A 75 13.68 23.46 19.05
CA ASN A 75 14.73 23.78 20.00
C ASN A 75 16.01 24.27 19.29
N PHE A 76 16.95 24.83 20.05
CA PHE A 76 18.21 25.39 19.55
C PHE A 76 19.00 24.41 18.65
N LEU A 77 19.05 23.13 19.04
CA LEU A 77 19.74 22.08 18.28
C LEU A 77 19.21 21.93 16.85
N TYR A 78 17.89 21.92 16.68
CA TYR A 78 17.29 21.84 15.34
C TYR A 78 17.62 23.08 14.51
N LYS A 79 17.53 24.28 15.11
CA LYS A 79 17.75 25.54 14.36
C LYS A 79 19.15 25.61 13.74
N ASN A 80 20.18 25.16 14.46
CA ASN A 80 21.58 25.34 14.08
C ASN A 80 22.16 24.19 13.24
N PHE A 81 21.70 22.95 13.45
CA PHE A 81 22.32 21.76 12.83
C PHE A 81 21.45 21.06 11.78
N ILE A 82 20.27 21.60 11.43
CA ILE A 82 19.36 20.90 10.52
C ILE A 82 19.96 20.62 9.14
N SER A 83 20.73 21.56 8.57
CA SER A 83 21.35 21.37 7.26
C SER A 83 22.31 20.18 7.28
N PHE A 84 23.09 20.06 8.35
CA PHE A 84 23.98 18.92 8.58
C PHE A 84 23.21 17.60 8.71
N PHE A 85 22.15 17.57 9.53
CA PHE A 85 21.30 16.38 9.68
C PHE A 85 20.61 15.95 8.39
N VAL A 86 20.16 16.91 7.57
CA VAL A 86 19.53 16.63 6.27
C VAL A 86 20.55 16.04 5.30
N ILE A 87 21.74 16.64 5.17
CA ILE A 87 22.78 16.14 4.26
C ILE A 87 23.23 14.75 4.68
N PHE A 88 23.56 14.56 5.97
CA PHE A 88 23.97 13.26 6.49
C PHE A 88 22.84 12.22 6.36
N GLY A 89 21.60 12.62 6.64
CA GLY A 89 20.42 11.78 6.47
C GLY A 89 20.21 11.34 5.02
N LEU A 90 20.37 12.24 4.05
CA LEU A 90 20.28 11.90 2.63
C LEU A 90 21.37 10.90 2.21
N ILE A 91 22.62 11.13 2.62
CA ILE A 91 23.74 10.20 2.37
C ILE A 91 23.45 8.84 2.99
N PHE A 92 22.94 8.81 4.21
CA PHE A 92 22.60 7.56 4.90
C PHE A 92 21.48 6.80 4.18
N ILE A 93 20.42 7.50 3.76
CA ILE A 93 19.29 6.90 3.03
C ILE A 93 19.76 6.34 1.68
N THR A 94 20.59 7.06 0.93
CA THR A 94 21.11 6.57 -0.35
C THR A 94 22.00 5.36 -0.16
N LEU A 95 22.89 5.37 0.84
CA LEU A 95 23.74 4.23 1.18
C LEU A 95 22.93 2.99 1.56
N ILE A 96 21.95 3.12 2.46
CA ILE A 96 21.09 1.99 2.84
C ILE A 96 20.30 1.46 1.64
N SER A 97 19.75 2.38 0.83
CA SER A 97 18.97 2.00 -0.36
C SER A 97 19.84 1.27 -1.38
N TRP A 98 21.09 1.70 -1.56
CA TRP A 98 22.05 1.03 -2.43
C TRP A 98 22.42 -0.36 -1.88
N ILE A 99 22.77 -0.47 -0.59
CA ILE A 99 23.07 -1.76 0.06
C ILE A 99 21.89 -2.73 -0.09
N ASN A 100 20.65 -2.29 0.15
CA ASN A 100 19.48 -3.15 0.00
C ASN A 100 19.24 -3.59 -1.45
N PHE A 101 19.53 -2.72 -2.42
CA PHE A 101 19.38 -3.03 -3.84
C PHE A 101 20.41 -4.06 -4.31
N GLU A 102 21.70 -3.85 -3.98
CA GLU A 102 22.79 -4.75 -4.39
C GLU A 102 22.67 -6.14 -3.76
N TYR A 103 22.39 -6.21 -2.45
CA TYR A 103 22.36 -7.47 -1.72
C TYR A 103 20.97 -8.11 -1.64
N LEU A 104 19.95 -7.49 -2.26
CA LEU A 104 18.56 -7.96 -2.26
C LEU A 104 18.06 -8.35 -0.86
N ILE A 105 18.41 -7.55 0.16
CA ILE A 105 18.15 -7.86 1.58
C ILE A 105 16.64 -7.97 1.82
N PHE A 106 15.89 -6.92 1.50
CA PHE A 106 14.44 -6.91 1.57
C PHE A 106 13.86 -6.42 0.25
N GLN A 107 13.06 -7.27 -0.41
CA GLN A 107 12.49 -7.03 -1.73
C GLN A 107 11.01 -7.36 -1.77
N LYS A 108 10.18 -6.51 -2.40
CA LYS A 108 8.74 -6.77 -2.49
C LYS A 108 8.41 -7.78 -3.60
N GLY A 109 7.87 -8.92 -3.20
CA GLY A 109 7.44 -10.00 -4.09
C GLY A 109 8.51 -11.04 -4.41
N LEU A 110 9.71 -10.89 -3.84
CA LEU A 110 10.78 -11.88 -3.87
C LEU A 110 10.95 -12.48 -2.48
N VAL A 111 11.41 -13.73 -2.41
CA VAL A 111 11.95 -14.29 -1.17
C VAL A 111 13.30 -13.61 -0.91
N SER A 112 13.49 -13.12 0.32
CA SER A 112 14.76 -12.49 0.72
C SER A 112 15.92 -13.47 0.54
N GLN A 113 17.01 -13.01 -0.05
CA GLN A 113 18.26 -13.79 -0.16
C GLN A 113 19.08 -13.74 1.12
N SER A 114 18.77 -12.81 2.04
CA SER A 114 19.48 -12.72 3.30
C SER A 114 19.12 -13.91 4.20
N LYS A 115 20.14 -14.66 4.64
CA LYS A 115 19.95 -15.78 5.58
C LYS A 115 19.56 -15.30 6.98
N THR A 116 19.77 -14.02 7.29
CA THR A 116 19.55 -13.44 8.62
C THR A 116 18.18 -12.76 8.70
N PHE A 117 17.22 -13.45 9.32
CA PHE A 117 15.85 -12.95 9.54
C PHE A 117 15.80 -11.53 10.16
N PHE A 118 16.68 -11.25 11.13
CA PHE A 118 16.73 -9.95 11.78
C PHE A 118 17.13 -8.81 10.84
N LEU A 119 18.10 -9.07 9.95
CA LEU A 119 18.55 -8.06 8.98
C LEU A 119 17.44 -7.73 8.00
N ASN A 120 16.76 -8.76 7.47
CA ASN A 120 15.63 -8.61 6.57
C ASN A 120 14.51 -7.74 7.19
N ASN A 121 14.12 -8.05 8.43
CA ASN A 121 13.07 -7.30 9.11
C ASN A 121 13.50 -5.87 9.47
N ALA A 122 14.76 -5.67 9.86
CA ALA A 122 15.29 -4.34 10.17
C ALA A 122 15.30 -3.44 8.93
N PHE A 123 15.79 -3.96 7.79
CA PHE A 123 15.74 -3.25 6.51
C PHE A 123 14.32 -3.02 6.02
N GLY A 124 13.46 -4.04 6.11
CA GLY A 124 12.05 -3.92 5.77
C GLY A 124 11.36 -2.84 6.59
N TRP A 125 11.57 -2.82 7.91
CA TRP A 125 10.99 -1.80 8.78
C TRP A 125 11.54 -0.40 8.48
N LEU A 126 12.86 -0.28 8.36
CA LEU A 126 13.53 1.00 8.16
C LEU A 126 13.13 1.65 6.82
N LEU A 127 13.09 0.87 5.73
CA LEU A 127 12.72 1.37 4.40
C LEU A 127 11.22 1.65 4.27
N LEU A 128 10.36 0.80 4.84
CA LEU A 128 8.90 0.95 4.70
C LEU A 128 8.25 1.90 5.69
N TYR A 129 8.81 2.04 6.90
CA TYR A 129 8.16 2.76 8.01
C TYR A 129 9.10 3.76 8.68
N GLY A 130 10.35 3.39 8.95
CA GLY A 130 11.34 4.23 9.64
C GLY A 130 11.64 5.53 8.90
N ILE A 131 12.23 5.45 7.70
CA ILE A 131 12.58 6.64 6.90
C ILE A 131 11.33 7.50 6.58
N PRO A 132 10.18 6.94 6.17
CA PRO A 132 8.95 7.73 6.01
C PRO A 132 8.57 8.50 7.28
N THR A 133 8.69 7.88 8.46
CA THR A 133 8.41 8.56 9.73
C THR A 133 9.39 9.70 9.99
N LEU A 134 10.70 9.52 9.72
CA LEU A 134 11.69 10.60 9.81
C LEU A 134 11.34 11.78 8.89
N LEU A 135 10.90 11.49 7.67
CA LEU A 135 10.46 12.51 6.71
C LEU A 135 9.26 13.30 7.23
N THR A 136 8.25 12.65 7.81
CA THR A 136 7.09 13.36 8.38
C THR A 136 7.45 14.26 9.55
N PHE A 137 8.44 13.88 10.36
CA PHE A 137 8.98 14.75 11.40
C PHE A 137 9.67 15.97 10.79
N TYR A 138 10.55 15.75 9.81
CA TYR A 138 11.27 16.82 9.11
C TYR A 138 10.31 17.82 8.44
N LEU A 139 9.29 17.32 7.74
CA LEU A 139 8.28 18.16 7.10
C LEU A 139 7.52 19.03 8.11
N ASN A 140 7.17 18.47 9.27
CA ASN A 140 6.51 19.22 10.33
C ASN A 140 7.42 20.31 10.91
N ALA A 141 8.68 19.99 11.15
CA ALA A 141 9.64 20.96 11.69
C ALA A 141 9.95 22.09 10.68
N GLU A 142 10.18 21.78 9.40
CA GLU A 142 10.39 22.82 8.37
C GLU A 142 9.17 23.71 8.14
N LYS A 143 7.95 23.16 8.30
CA LYS A 143 6.72 23.96 8.26
C LYS A 143 6.77 25.07 9.32
N THR A 144 7.15 24.74 10.55
CA THR A 144 7.20 25.71 11.66
C THR A 144 8.30 26.77 11.47
N ARG A 145 9.34 26.46 10.70
CA ARG A 145 10.49 27.34 10.46
C ARG A 145 10.28 28.30 9.29
N ASN A 146 10.03 27.79 8.08
CA ASN A 146 9.97 28.60 6.86
C ASN A 146 9.17 27.93 5.74
N TYR A 147 8.09 28.57 5.31
CA TYR A 147 7.19 28.05 4.27
C TYR A 147 7.83 27.87 2.88
N LYS A 148 8.87 28.64 2.52
CA LYS A 148 9.59 28.45 1.24
C LYS A 148 10.42 27.16 1.28
N ILE A 149 11.16 26.95 2.36
CA ILE A 149 12.01 25.76 2.57
C ILE A 149 11.12 24.51 2.70
N PHE A 150 9.95 24.63 3.33
CA PHE A 150 8.97 23.55 3.40
C PHE A 150 8.61 22.98 2.02
N PHE A 151 8.39 23.82 0.99
CA PHE A 151 8.04 23.33 -0.34
C PHE A 151 9.18 22.53 -0.99
N LEU A 152 10.42 22.96 -0.75
CA LEU A 152 11.61 22.19 -1.17
C LEU A 152 11.69 20.87 -0.40
N ALA A 153 11.47 20.89 0.91
CA ALA A 153 11.45 19.69 1.77
C ALA A 153 10.39 18.67 1.33
N LEU A 154 9.20 19.13 0.93
CA LEU A 154 8.13 18.28 0.41
C LEU A 154 8.58 17.54 -0.86
N ASN A 155 9.12 18.25 -1.85
CA ASN A 155 9.58 17.61 -3.09
C ASN A 155 10.82 16.73 -2.89
N LEU A 156 11.72 17.11 -1.96
CA LEU A 156 12.82 16.26 -1.54
C LEU A 156 12.32 14.95 -0.92
N SER A 157 11.24 14.97 -0.14
CA SER A 157 10.62 13.75 0.39
C SER A 157 10.14 12.81 -0.73
N HIS A 158 9.63 13.36 -1.84
CA HIS A 158 9.25 12.54 -3.01
C HIS A 158 10.45 11.85 -3.65
N LEU A 159 11.59 12.55 -3.78
CA LEU A 159 12.84 11.96 -4.27
C LEU A 159 13.37 10.85 -3.36
N VAL A 160 13.30 11.05 -2.04
CA VAL A 160 13.69 10.00 -1.08
C VAL A 160 12.82 8.75 -1.24
N HIS A 161 11.51 8.92 -1.34
CA HIS A 161 10.60 7.79 -1.59
C HIS A 161 10.86 7.12 -2.94
N PHE A 162 11.22 7.87 -3.98
CA PHE A 162 11.61 7.32 -5.26
C PHE A 162 12.82 6.39 -5.15
N ILE A 163 13.89 6.83 -4.48
CA ILE A 163 15.10 6.03 -4.25
C ILE A 163 14.78 4.75 -3.46
N ILE A 164 13.98 4.86 -2.41
CA ILE A 164 13.54 3.71 -1.60
C ILE A 164 12.74 2.71 -2.46
N ASN A 165 11.87 3.17 -3.36
CA ASN A 165 11.05 2.26 -4.17
C ASN A 165 11.86 1.52 -5.23
N ILE A 166 12.89 2.17 -5.81
CA ILE A 166 13.87 1.48 -6.66
C ILE A 166 14.59 0.39 -5.86
N SER A 167 15.06 0.74 -4.65
CA SER A 167 15.74 -0.20 -3.77
C SER A 167 14.89 -1.42 -3.39
N LEU A 168 13.59 -1.22 -3.15
CA LEU A 168 12.63 -2.28 -2.79
C LEU A 168 12.07 -3.07 -3.98
N LEU A 169 12.49 -2.74 -5.21
CA LEU A 169 11.89 -3.22 -6.46
C LEU A 169 10.35 -3.12 -6.45
N SER A 170 9.84 -2.00 -5.91
CA SER A 170 8.41 -1.77 -5.72
C SER A 170 7.85 -0.74 -6.69
N ARG A 171 6.76 -1.11 -7.36
CA ARG A 171 5.97 -0.20 -8.21
C ARG A 171 4.95 0.64 -7.42
N GLY A 172 4.95 0.56 -6.09
CA GLY A 172 3.93 1.13 -5.20
C GLY A 172 4.28 2.50 -4.60
N MET A 173 5.18 3.27 -5.22
CA MET A 173 5.75 4.51 -4.66
C MET A 173 4.70 5.57 -4.27
N ILE A 174 3.58 5.60 -4.99
CA ILE A 174 2.60 6.69 -4.91
C ILE A 174 1.91 6.79 -3.54
N PHE A 175 1.73 5.68 -2.82
CA PHE A 175 0.95 5.68 -1.59
C PHE A 175 1.64 6.45 -0.45
N ASN A 176 2.94 6.22 -0.23
CA ASN A 176 3.70 6.87 0.86
C ASN A 176 3.96 8.37 0.61
N THR A 177 3.96 8.79 -0.65
CA THR A 177 4.18 10.19 -1.02
C THR A 177 2.88 10.99 -0.97
N LEU A 178 1.75 10.38 -1.34
CA LEU A 178 0.43 10.98 -1.21
C LEU A 178 0.08 11.33 0.24
N SER A 179 0.53 10.56 1.24
CA SER A 179 0.31 10.91 2.65
C SER A 179 0.95 12.24 3.04
N ASN A 180 2.11 12.59 2.45
CA ASN A 180 2.77 13.89 2.71
C ASN A 180 1.98 15.04 2.08
N ILE A 181 1.44 14.85 0.88
CA ILE A 181 0.58 15.83 0.21
C ILE A 181 -0.74 16.01 0.98
N LEU A 182 -1.36 14.92 1.43
CA LEU A 182 -2.57 14.97 2.27
C LEU A 182 -2.29 15.69 3.60
N GLY A 183 -1.14 15.42 4.22
CA GLY A 183 -0.69 16.15 5.40
C GLY A 183 -0.54 17.65 5.14
N TYR A 184 -0.01 18.04 3.97
CA TYR A 184 0.12 19.44 3.58
C TYR A 184 -1.24 20.14 3.38
N ILE A 185 -2.19 19.46 2.72
CA ILE A 185 -3.54 19.97 2.48
C ILE A 185 -4.31 20.14 3.80
N LYS A 186 -4.30 19.12 4.68
CA LYS A 186 -5.03 19.16 5.95
C LYS A 186 -4.50 20.23 6.92
N ASN A 187 -3.22 20.60 6.80
CA ASN A 187 -2.53 21.40 7.81
C ASN A 187 -2.42 22.89 7.47
N ASN A 188 -2.83 23.31 6.26
CA ASN A 188 -2.76 24.69 5.81
C ASN A 188 -4.10 25.10 5.16
N GLN A 189 -4.79 26.09 5.76
CA GLN A 189 -6.03 26.61 5.19
C GLN A 189 -5.80 27.45 3.92
N ASN A 190 -4.60 28.02 3.75
CA ASN A 190 -4.24 28.93 2.64
C ASN A 190 -3.17 28.36 1.70
N VAL A 191 -3.24 27.06 1.37
CA VAL A 191 -2.30 26.50 0.39
C VAL A 191 -2.56 27.08 -0.99
N LYS A 192 -1.53 27.62 -1.64
CA LYS A 192 -1.62 28.01 -3.04
C LYS A 192 -1.78 26.75 -3.91
N PHE A 193 -2.91 26.62 -4.59
CA PHE A 193 -3.24 25.50 -5.49
C PHE A 193 -2.09 25.16 -6.45
N ILE A 194 -1.43 26.18 -7.00
CA ILE A 194 -0.28 26.03 -7.92
C ILE A 194 0.86 25.22 -7.29
N LYS A 195 1.15 25.39 -5.99
CA LYS A 195 2.21 24.61 -5.32
C LYS A 195 1.83 23.13 -5.19
N ILE A 196 0.59 22.84 -4.83
CA ILE A 196 0.08 21.46 -4.78
C ILE A 196 0.20 20.85 -6.17
N LEU A 197 -0.31 21.55 -7.20
CA LEU A 197 -0.29 21.09 -8.58
C LEU A 197 1.14 20.75 -9.04
N VAL A 198 2.10 21.66 -8.84
CA VAL A 198 3.52 21.43 -9.19
C VAL A 198 4.08 20.22 -8.45
N SER A 199 3.82 20.10 -7.15
CA SER A 199 4.32 18.96 -6.35
C SER A 199 3.68 17.62 -6.77
N THR A 200 2.39 17.63 -7.12
CA THR A 200 1.69 16.46 -7.65
C THR A 200 2.20 16.06 -9.03
N LEU A 201 2.46 17.01 -9.94
CA LEU A 201 3.03 16.73 -11.25
C LEU A 201 4.44 16.15 -11.12
N PHE A 202 5.26 16.74 -10.24
CA PHE A 202 6.59 16.20 -9.93
C PHE A 202 6.52 14.77 -9.39
N LEU A 203 5.56 14.51 -8.48
CA LEU A 203 5.32 13.16 -7.97
C LEU A 203 4.94 12.17 -9.08
N LEU A 204 4.04 12.56 -9.99
CA LEU A 204 3.62 11.71 -11.11
C LEU A 204 4.78 11.36 -12.04
N ILE A 205 5.64 12.34 -12.35
CA ILE A 205 6.85 12.10 -13.16
C ILE A 205 7.75 11.05 -12.49
N LEU A 206 8.04 11.22 -11.19
CA LEU A 206 8.83 10.26 -10.42
C LEU A 206 8.15 8.88 -10.37
N PHE A 207 6.83 8.83 -10.23
CA PHE A 207 6.08 7.59 -10.17
C PHE A 207 6.19 6.79 -11.47
N PHE A 208 5.93 7.41 -12.62
CA PHE A 208 6.05 6.73 -13.92
C PHE A 208 7.49 6.31 -14.21
N SER A 209 8.47 7.16 -13.86
CA SER A 209 9.89 6.80 -13.93
C SER A 209 10.20 5.58 -13.05
N SER A 210 9.68 5.53 -11.82
CA SER A 210 9.90 4.40 -10.90
C SER A 210 9.31 3.10 -11.44
N ILE A 211 8.11 3.15 -12.05
CA ILE A 211 7.50 1.96 -12.68
C ILE A 211 8.41 1.45 -13.80
N HIS A 212 8.92 2.35 -14.64
CA HIS A 212 9.80 1.99 -15.74
C HIS A 212 11.09 1.32 -15.23
N PHE A 213 11.82 1.98 -14.33
CA PHE A 213 13.06 1.45 -13.76
C PHE A 213 12.85 0.11 -13.05
N VAL A 214 11.84 0.03 -12.16
CA VAL A 214 11.55 -1.18 -11.40
C VAL A 214 11.12 -2.34 -12.30
N THR A 215 10.46 -2.07 -13.42
CA THR A 215 10.06 -3.11 -14.37
C THR A 215 11.29 -3.70 -15.05
N LEU A 216 12.17 -2.85 -15.60
CA LEU A 216 13.40 -3.29 -16.24
C LEU A 216 14.31 -4.09 -15.28
N THR A 217 14.42 -3.66 -14.03
CA THR A 217 15.25 -4.36 -13.04
C THR A 217 14.62 -5.69 -12.60
N ARG A 218 13.30 -5.73 -12.37
CA ARG A 218 12.61 -6.99 -12.03
C ARG A 218 12.72 -8.02 -13.14
N ASP A 219 12.58 -7.60 -14.40
CA ASP A 219 12.66 -8.53 -15.53
C ASP A 219 14.03 -9.23 -15.57
N LYS A 220 15.13 -8.49 -15.38
CA LYS A 220 16.48 -9.07 -15.27
C LYS A 220 16.61 -10.06 -14.12
N VAL A 221 16.08 -9.71 -12.94
CA VAL A 221 16.12 -10.58 -11.74
C VAL A 221 15.28 -11.85 -11.94
N TYR A 222 14.19 -11.77 -12.72
CA TYR A 222 13.24 -12.87 -12.89
C TYR A 222 13.64 -13.84 -14.00
N THR A 223 14.18 -13.33 -15.11
CA THR A 223 14.59 -14.19 -16.23
C THR A 223 15.98 -14.78 -16.06
N GLY A 224 16.81 -14.23 -15.17
CA GLY A 224 18.19 -14.69 -14.93
C GLY A 224 19.10 -14.60 -16.16
N SER A 225 18.64 -13.95 -17.23
CA SER A 225 19.31 -13.92 -18.52
C SER A 225 20.16 -12.66 -18.66
N ASN A 226 21.48 -12.84 -18.74
CA ASN A 226 22.43 -11.83 -19.25
C ASN A 226 22.41 -11.74 -20.79
N ASP A 227 21.43 -12.36 -21.46
CA ASP A 227 21.47 -12.56 -22.90
C ASP A 227 20.93 -11.35 -23.68
N ASN A 228 21.87 -10.70 -24.38
CA ASN A 228 21.74 -9.91 -25.59
C ASN A 228 20.74 -8.75 -25.57
N LEU A 229 21.17 -7.65 -24.92
CA LEU A 229 20.59 -6.31 -24.92
C LEU A 229 20.37 -5.66 -26.32
N ASN A 230 20.84 -6.27 -27.42
CA ASN A 230 20.91 -5.61 -28.72
C ASN A 230 19.79 -5.94 -29.72
N ILE A 231 18.91 -6.91 -29.45
CA ILE A 231 17.88 -7.33 -30.44
C ILE A 231 16.47 -6.75 -30.12
N ILE A 232 16.26 -6.11 -28.96
CA ILE A 232 14.90 -5.95 -28.41
C ILE A 232 14.58 -4.50 -27.99
N ASN A 233 14.71 -3.52 -28.89
CA ASN A 233 14.42 -2.12 -28.53
C ASN A 233 13.05 -1.59 -29.00
N LYS A 234 12.43 -2.17 -30.05
CA LYS A 234 11.07 -1.76 -30.48
C LYS A 234 9.95 -2.65 -29.91
N GLU A 235 10.11 -3.98 -29.93
CA GLU A 235 9.09 -4.88 -29.36
C GLU A 235 8.94 -4.74 -27.83
N ASN A 236 10.01 -4.37 -27.11
CA ASN A 236 9.96 -4.16 -25.66
C ASN A 236 9.23 -2.88 -25.25
N LEU A 237 9.23 -1.84 -26.10
CA LEU A 237 8.48 -0.62 -25.83
C LEU A 237 6.98 -0.85 -25.97
N ASP A 238 6.55 -1.59 -27.00
CA ASP A 238 5.14 -1.93 -27.19
C ASP A 238 4.64 -2.97 -26.17
N ARG A 239 5.49 -3.94 -25.78
CA ARG A 239 5.19 -4.87 -24.67
C ARG A 239 5.16 -4.16 -23.33
N SER A 240 6.06 -3.21 -23.06
CA SER A 240 6.06 -2.45 -21.80
C SER A 240 4.84 -1.52 -21.68
N ASN A 241 4.42 -0.87 -22.77
CA ASN A 241 3.21 -0.04 -22.75
C ASN A 241 1.93 -0.86 -22.55
N LYS A 242 1.79 -2.00 -23.24
CA LYS A 242 0.65 -2.92 -23.04
C LYS A 242 0.62 -3.52 -21.64
N THR A 243 1.78 -3.85 -21.07
CA THR A 243 1.85 -4.37 -19.69
C THR A 243 1.50 -3.29 -18.67
N ILE A 244 1.90 -2.03 -18.87
CA ILE A 244 1.49 -0.93 -17.98
C ILE A 244 -0.03 -0.74 -18.00
N ILE A 245 -0.67 -0.72 -19.17
CA ILE A 245 -2.13 -0.58 -19.29
C ILE A 245 -2.86 -1.77 -18.64
N ASN A 246 -2.44 -3.01 -18.92
CA ASN A 246 -3.01 -4.19 -18.28
C ASN A 246 -2.83 -4.15 -16.76
N LEU A 247 -1.66 -3.71 -16.27
CA LEU A 247 -1.41 -3.60 -14.83
C LEU A 247 -2.26 -2.50 -14.17
N LEU A 248 -2.59 -1.42 -14.88
CA LEU A 248 -3.48 -0.38 -14.36
C LEU A 248 -4.92 -0.90 -14.29
N ILE A 249 -5.41 -1.57 -15.34
CA ILE A 249 -6.77 -2.12 -15.38
C ILE A 249 -6.94 -3.22 -14.32
N ASN A 250 -6.04 -4.21 -14.30
CA ASN A 250 -6.12 -5.37 -13.42
C ASN A 250 -5.83 -5.04 -11.94
N ARG A 251 -5.41 -3.80 -11.61
CA ARG A 251 -5.15 -3.38 -10.22
C ARG A 251 -6.12 -2.31 -9.70
N TRP A 252 -6.93 -1.73 -10.58
CA TRP A 252 -7.86 -0.67 -10.18
C TRP A 252 -9.12 -1.25 -9.50
N VAL A 253 -9.48 -2.50 -9.80
CA VAL A 253 -10.80 -3.03 -9.41
C VAL A 253 -10.66 -4.21 -8.44
N GLY A 254 -10.62 -3.93 -7.14
CA GLY A 254 -10.70 -4.94 -6.06
C GLY A 254 -12.07 -5.63 -5.93
N ILE A 255 -12.91 -5.53 -6.96
CA ILE A 255 -14.21 -6.22 -7.03
C ILE A 255 -14.02 -7.65 -7.53
N GLU A 256 -12.93 -7.92 -8.24
CA GLU A 256 -12.62 -9.26 -8.78
C GLU A 256 -12.52 -10.26 -7.63
N GLU A 257 -11.81 -9.92 -6.55
CA GLU A 257 -11.74 -10.78 -5.37
C GLU A 257 -13.11 -10.98 -4.74
N MET A 258 -13.94 -9.93 -4.67
CA MET A 258 -15.30 -10.06 -4.14
C MET A 258 -16.18 -10.97 -5.00
N MET A 259 -16.07 -10.90 -6.32
CA MET A 259 -16.76 -11.80 -7.25
C MET A 259 -16.31 -13.24 -7.05
N LEU A 260 -15.00 -13.47 -6.91
CA LEU A 260 -14.45 -14.80 -6.66
C LEU A 260 -14.94 -15.39 -5.33
N VAL A 261 -15.03 -14.57 -4.28
CA VAL A 261 -15.61 -15.01 -2.99
C VAL A 261 -17.10 -15.29 -3.11
N GLU A 262 -17.86 -14.46 -3.82
CA GLU A 262 -19.29 -14.72 -4.01
C GLU A 262 -19.54 -16.05 -4.74
N ASN A 263 -18.68 -16.41 -5.71
CA ASN A 263 -18.80 -17.66 -6.44
C ASN A 263 -18.30 -18.89 -5.67
N PHE A 264 -17.67 -18.70 -4.51
CA PHE A 264 -17.17 -19.80 -3.71
C PHE A 264 -18.29 -20.42 -2.88
N GLU A 265 -18.62 -21.69 -3.15
CA GLU A 265 -19.77 -22.38 -2.55
C GLU A 265 -19.58 -22.68 -1.06
N ASP A 266 -18.36 -23.03 -0.63
CA ASP A 266 -18.05 -23.45 0.74
C ASP A 266 -17.80 -22.27 1.72
N LYS A 267 -18.28 -21.07 1.39
CA LYS A 267 -18.21 -19.91 2.28
C LYS A 267 -19.07 -20.12 3.53
N ASN A 268 -18.44 -20.18 4.69
CA ASN A 268 -19.09 -20.26 5.99
C ASN A 268 -18.16 -19.75 7.11
N PHE A 269 -18.69 -19.59 8.32
CA PHE A 269 -17.91 -19.08 9.44
C PHE A 269 -16.70 -19.97 9.81
N ASN A 270 -16.75 -21.28 9.58
CA ASN A 270 -15.61 -22.17 9.81
C ASN A 270 -14.48 -21.90 8.80
N PHE A 271 -14.83 -21.67 7.53
CA PHE A 271 -13.87 -21.27 6.50
C PHE A 271 -13.23 -19.92 6.84
N PHE A 272 -14.02 -18.95 7.30
CA PHE A 272 -13.50 -17.68 7.83
C PHE A 272 -12.49 -17.92 8.96
N LEU A 273 -12.82 -18.70 10.01
CA LEU A 273 -11.90 -18.97 11.12
C LEU A 273 -10.62 -19.68 10.66
N LYS A 274 -10.75 -20.64 9.74
CA LYS A 274 -9.61 -21.34 9.15
C LYS A 274 -8.69 -20.37 8.41
N SER A 275 -9.25 -19.48 7.60
CA SER A 275 -8.50 -18.45 6.86
C SER A 275 -7.89 -17.38 7.78
N LEU A 276 -8.56 -17.05 8.90
CA LEU A 276 -8.04 -16.13 9.90
C LEU A 276 -6.76 -16.70 10.52
N ASN A 277 -6.76 -17.98 10.84
CA ASN A 277 -5.65 -18.69 11.48
C ASN A 277 -4.47 -19.02 10.56
N GLU A 278 -4.55 -18.66 9.29
CA GLU A 278 -3.50 -18.90 8.32
C GLU A 278 -2.24 -18.09 8.61
N LYS A 279 -1.07 -18.73 8.48
CA LYS A 279 0.25 -18.13 8.69
C LYS A 279 1.05 -18.13 7.39
N GLN A 280 1.93 -17.13 7.24
CA GLN A 280 2.79 -17.07 6.07
C GLN A 280 3.78 -18.24 6.06
N SER A 281 3.92 -18.87 4.91
CA SER A 281 4.92 -19.91 4.66
C SER A 281 5.46 -19.76 3.23
N ASN A 282 6.77 -19.98 3.08
CA ASN A 282 7.43 -19.98 1.76
C ASN A 282 7.20 -21.31 1.01
N GLN A 283 6.50 -22.27 1.61
CA GLN A 283 6.32 -23.61 1.06
C GLN A 283 4.86 -23.94 0.74
N SER A 284 3.89 -23.24 1.35
CA SER A 284 2.46 -23.49 1.11
C SER A 284 1.82 -22.37 0.30
N ILE A 285 0.77 -22.74 -0.44
CA ILE A 285 -0.08 -21.80 -1.18
C ILE A 285 -1.12 -21.22 -0.20
N PRO A 286 -1.34 -19.89 -0.18
CA PRO A 286 -2.39 -19.26 0.59
C PRO A 286 -3.73 -19.92 0.35
N LEU A 287 -4.58 -19.93 1.37
CA LEU A 287 -5.88 -20.56 1.32
C LEU A 287 -6.76 -19.93 0.24
N PHE A 288 -6.71 -18.60 0.10
CA PHE A 288 -7.40 -17.88 -0.97
C PHE A 288 -6.92 -18.32 -2.37
N ASP A 289 -5.61 -18.38 -2.58
CA ASP A 289 -5.04 -18.78 -3.87
C ASP A 289 -5.28 -20.27 -4.19
N SER A 290 -5.27 -21.13 -3.18
CA SER A 290 -5.42 -22.57 -3.38
C SER A 290 -6.87 -23.00 -3.61
N MET A 291 -7.82 -22.40 -2.89
CA MET A 291 -9.23 -22.81 -2.91
C MET A 291 -10.10 -21.94 -3.80
N ILE A 292 -9.83 -20.64 -3.89
CA ILE A 292 -10.70 -19.66 -4.56
C ILE A 292 -10.11 -19.23 -5.90
N PHE A 293 -8.91 -18.63 -5.93
CA PHE A 293 -8.40 -17.98 -7.14
C PHE A 293 -7.68 -18.91 -8.13
N LYS A 294 -6.85 -19.84 -7.63
CA LYS A 294 -6.14 -20.89 -8.40
C LYS A 294 -5.09 -20.44 -9.43
N ASP A 295 -4.83 -19.15 -9.63
CA ASP A 295 -3.84 -18.67 -10.62
C ASP A 295 -2.37 -18.88 -10.20
N TYR A 296 -2.07 -18.96 -8.91
CA TYR A 296 -0.69 -18.99 -8.38
C TYR A 296 -0.22 -20.37 -7.91
N GLN A 297 -0.77 -21.43 -8.49
CA GLN A 297 -0.42 -22.81 -8.12
C GLN A 297 0.98 -23.24 -8.58
N ASN A 298 1.44 -22.76 -9.73
CA ASN A 298 2.68 -23.23 -10.38
C ASN A 298 3.89 -22.30 -10.18
N ILE A 299 3.83 -21.38 -9.23
CA ILE A 299 4.94 -20.44 -8.96
C ILE A 299 6.00 -21.10 -8.09
N ASP A 300 7.28 -20.91 -8.44
CA ASP A 300 8.42 -21.27 -7.58
C ASP A 300 8.46 -20.37 -6.33
N ARG A 301 7.87 -20.86 -5.23
CA ARG A 301 7.76 -20.15 -3.95
C ARG A 301 9.07 -20.06 -3.17
N THR A 302 10.11 -20.77 -3.60
CA THR A 302 11.45 -20.57 -3.05
C THR A 302 12.08 -19.25 -3.52
N LYS A 303 11.56 -18.69 -4.63
CA LYS A 303 12.05 -17.45 -5.23
C LYS A 303 11.02 -16.32 -5.17
N PHE A 304 9.75 -16.62 -5.35
CA PHE A 304 8.68 -15.63 -5.50
C PHE A 304 7.63 -15.71 -4.40
N ASN A 305 7.20 -14.55 -3.91
CA ASN A 305 6.14 -14.42 -2.90
C ASN A 305 4.90 -13.75 -3.50
N PHE A 306 4.50 -14.15 -4.71
CA PHE A 306 3.28 -13.62 -5.34
C PHE A 306 2.05 -14.30 -4.76
N VAL A 307 1.07 -13.47 -4.39
CA VAL A 307 -0.16 -13.87 -3.72
C VAL A 307 -1.28 -12.90 -4.14
N SER A 308 -2.49 -13.40 -4.37
CA SER A 308 -3.67 -12.54 -4.56
C SER A 308 -4.20 -12.07 -3.23
N ILE A 309 -4.63 -10.81 -3.17
CA ILE A 309 -4.83 -10.12 -1.90
C ILE A 309 -6.26 -9.62 -1.76
N PRO A 310 -7.20 -10.46 -1.28
CA PRO A 310 -8.55 -10.01 -1.00
C PRO A 310 -8.56 -8.91 0.06
N GLY A 311 -9.34 -7.86 -0.20
CA GLY A 311 -9.59 -6.80 0.76
C GLY A 311 -10.43 -7.26 1.95
N LEU A 312 -10.51 -6.40 2.98
CA LEU A 312 -11.24 -6.70 4.22
C LEU A 312 -12.70 -7.14 3.98
N ILE A 313 -13.42 -6.51 3.05
CA ILE A 313 -14.83 -6.84 2.77
C ILE A 313 -14.94 -8.29 2.25
N ALA A 314 -14.19 -8.62 1.20
CA ALA A 314 -14.17 -9.97 0.62
C ALA A 314 -13.75 -11.02 1.66
N PHE A 315 -12.74 -10.71 2.48
CA PHE A 315 -12.29 -11.59 3.56
C PHE A 315 -13.36 -11.83 4.63
N LEU A 316 -14.03 -10.78 5.12
CA LEU A 316 -15.11 -10.94 6.11
C LEU A 316 -16.29 -11.73 5.54
N TYR A 317 -16.52 -11.62 4.24
CA TYR A 317 -17.61 -12.32 3.56
C TYR A 317 -17.34 -13.82 3.33
N PHE A 318 -16.14 -14.32 3.63
CA PHE A 318 -15.93 -15.75 3.84
C PHE A 318 -16.91 -16.37 4.84
N SER A 319 -17.42 -15.57 5.79
CA SER A 319 -18.44 -15.99 6.75
C SER A 319 -19.83 -16.23 6.15
N ASN A 320 -20.09 -15.75 4.93
CA ASN A 320 -21.39 -15.70 4.29
C ASN A 320 -22.47 -14.95 5.10
N ASN A 321 -22.08 -13.92 5.84
CA ASN A 321 -22.98 -13.18 6.73
C ASN A 321 -22.82 -11.66 6.57
N PHE A 322 -23.86 -11.00 6.04
CA PHE A 322 -23.88 -9.54 5.83
C PHE A 322 -23.71 -8.74 7.13
N LEU A 323 -24.36 -9.15 8.22
CA LEU A 323 -24.25 -8.47 9.51
C LEU A 323 -22.82 -8.56 10.04
N PHE A 324 -22.17 -9.71 9.86
CA PHE A 324 -20.77 -9.90 10.24
C PHE A 324 -19.84 -9.00 9.41
N VAL A 325 -20.06 -8.88 8.09
CA VAL A 325 -19.32 -7.95 7.23
C VAL A 325 -19.48 -6.51 7.71
N PHE A 326 -20.72 -6.08 7.96
CA PHE A 326 -21.02 -4.73 8.45
C PHE A 326 -20.30 -4.44 9.77
N LEU A 327 -20.50 -5.29 10.78
CA LEU A 327 -19.91 -5.12 12.12
C LEU A 327 -18.39 -5.21 12.08
N GLY A 328 -17.83 -6.12 11.27
CA GLY A 328 -16.40 -6.24 11.07
C GLY A 328 -15.80 -4.96 10.48
N CYS A 329 -16.33 -4.47 9.36
CA CYS A 329 -15.88 -3.20 8.76
C CYS A 329 -16.03 -2.01 9.72
N PHE A 330 -17.15 -1.94 10.45
CA PHE A 330 -17.38 -0.90 11.47
C PHE A 330 -16.31 -0.94 12.57
N LEU A 331 -16.12 -2.09 13.21
CA LEU A 331 -15.19 -2.24 14.34
C LEU A 331 -13.73 -2.03 13.92
N PHE A 332 -13.32 -2.60 12.78
CA PHE A 332 -11.97 -2.38 12.25
C PHE A 332 -11.72 -0.90 11.95
N SER A 333 -12.62 -0.26 11.20
CA SER A 333 -12.50 1.17 10.88
C SER A 333 -12.42 2.06 12.13
N PHE A 334 -13.26 1.75 13.13
CA PHE A 334 -13.29 2.48 14.38
C PHE A 334 -11.97 2.34 15.14
N PHE A 335 -11.46 1.11 15.27
CA PHE A 335 -10.18 0.83 15.90
C PHE A 335 -9.02 1.55 15.21
N LEU A 336 -8.96 1.52 13.88
CA LEU A 336 -7.91 2.18 13.10
C LEU A 336 -7.95 3.70 13.24
N SER A 337 -9.15 4.28 13.35
CA SER A 337 -9.32 5.71 13.62
C SER A 337 -8.77 6.11 14.99
N LEU A 338 -8.91 5.25 16.02
CA LEU A 338 -8.30 5.46 17.33
C LEU A 338 -6.77 5.49 17.25
N ILE A 339 -6.16 4.62 16.44
CA ILE A 339 -4.70 4.62 16.19
C ILE A 339 -4.26 5.94 15.53
N GLU A 340 -5.01 6.46 14.55
CA GLU A 340 -4.69 7.75 13.92
C GLU A 340 -4.74 8.92 14.93
N ILE A 341 -5.73 8.95 15.82
CA ILE A 341 -5.78 9.96 16.88
C ILE A 341 -4.63 9.80 17.88
N PHE A 342 -4.28 8.56 18.22
CA PHE A 342 -3.13 8.30 19.07
C PHE A 342 -1.83 8.79 18.44
N ALA A 343 -1.67 8.59 17.12
CA ALA A 343 -0.57 9.15 16.35
C ALA A 343 -0.51 10.68 16.45
N LEU A 344 -1.65 11.37 16.29
CA LEU A 344 -1.72 12.83 16.48
C LEU A 344 -1.31 13.25 17.89
N LYS A 345 -1.75 12.55 18.93
CA LYS A 345 -1.42 12.89 20.32
C LYS A 345 0.07 12.71 20.63
N ILE A 346 0.65 11.55 20.31
CA ILE A 346 2.07 11.27 20.55
C ILE A 346 2.96 12.25 19.79
N SER A 347 2.55 12.60 18.58
CA SER A 347 3.33 13.48 17.71
C SER A 347 3.10 14.97 17.95
N ILE A 348 2.38 15.34 19.02
CA ILE A 348 2.07 16.73 19.37
C ILE A 348 1.39 17.45 18.19
N ASN A 349 0.36 16.82 17.63
CA ASN A 349 -0.42 17.33 16.49
C ASN A 349 0.35 17.37 15.15
N ASN A 350 1.31 16.48 14.92
CA ASN A 350 1.94 16.35 13.61
C ASN A 350 0.98 15.68 12.61
N VAL A 351 0.33 16.51 11.79
CA VAL A 351 -0.63 16.07 10.76
C VAL A 351 0.04 15.21 9.67
N PHE A 352 1.32 15.43 9.37
CA PHE A 352 2.05 14.60 8.40
C PHE A 352 2.23 13.18 8.92
N PHE A 353 2.64 13.04 10.18
CA PHE A 353 2.81 11.73 10.80
C PHE A 353 1.49 10.97 10.90
N ALA A 354 0.41 11.64 11.33
CA ALA A 354 -0.91 11.03 11.35
C ALA A 354 -1.40 10.62 9.95
N SER A 355 -1.10 11.43 8.93
CA SER A 355 -1.46 11.11 7.53
C SER A 355 -0.70 9.88 7.02
N LEU A 356 0.58 9.73 7.38
CA LEU A 356 1.37 8.53 7.09
C LEU A 356 0.76 7.31 7.79
N ILE A 357 0.49 7.38 9.10
CA ILE A 357 -0.13 6.27 9.84
C ILE A 357 -1.49 5.90 9.22
N GLY A 358 -2.35 6.86 8.94
CA GLY A 358 -3.64 6.63 8.29
C GLY A 358 -3.51 5.92 6.94
N GLN A 359 -2.55 6.33 6.11
CA GLN A 359 -2.26 5.67 4.83
C GLN A 359 -1.74 4.25 5.00
N LEU A 360 -0.85 3.99 5.96
CA LEU A 360 -0.38 2.64 6.27
C LEU A 360 -1.53 1.73 6.73
N LEU A 361 -2.41 2.23 7.60
CA LEU A 361 -3.58 1.50 8.09
C LEU A 361 -4.54 1.17 6.94
N ALA A 362 -4.83 2.14 6.07
CA ALA A 362 -5.66 1.91 4.88
C ALA A 362 -5.05 0.88 3.93
N TYR A 363 -3.72 0.93 3.74
CA TYR A 363 -3.01 -0.06 2.93
C TYR A 363 -3.16 -1.48 3.52
N ARG A 364 -3.14 -1.63 4.85
CA ARG A 364 -3.39 -2.94 5.48
C ARG A 364 -4.83 -3.42 5.31
N ILE A 365 -5.83 -2.54 5.30
CA ILE A 365 -7.24 -2.92 5.06
C ILE A 365 -7.44 -3.48 3.64
N ILE A 366 -6.86 -2.79 2.64
CA ILE A 366 -6.94 -3.22 1.24
C ILE A 366 -6.25 -4.58 1.05
N HIS A 367 -5.24 -4.87 1.87
CA HIS A 367 -4.48 -6.11 1.80
C HIS A 367 -4.73 -7.06 2.99
N PHE A 368 -5.91 -6.98 3.62
CA PHE A 368 -6.15 -7.64 4.89
C PHE A 368 -6.25 -9.16 4.77
N GLY A 369 -6.89 -9.65 3.70
CA GLY A 369 -7.25 -11.06 3.57
C GLY A 369 -6.09 -12.01 3.29
N VAL A 370 -4.85 -11.50 3.21
CA VAL A 370 -3.63 -12.31 3.18
C VAL A 370 -2.95 -12.24 4.55
N TYR A 371 -2.87 -13.42 5.17
CA TYR A 371 -2.34 -13.65 6.52
C TYR A 371 -2.88 -12.66 7.55
N PRO A 372 -4.19 -12.68 7.85
CA PRO A 372 -4.84 -11.71 8.73
C PRO A 372 -4.21 -11.64 10.12
N LEU A 373 -3.87 -12.79 10.71
CA LEU A 373 -3.23 -12.83 12.03
C LEU A 373 -1.91 -12.07 12.04
N GLU A 374 -1.13 -12.10 10.96
CA GLU A 374 0.17 -11.40 10.90
C GLU A 374 0.06 -9.87 10.91
N THR A 375 -1.15 -9.32 10.95
CA THR A 375 -1.39 -7.89 11.23
C THR A 375 -0.68 -7.44 12.52
N TYR A 376 -0.42 -8.33 13.48
CA TYR A 376 0.36 -7.98 14.68
C TYR A 376 1.77 -7.47 14.33
N LYS A 377 2.45 -8.03 13.31
CA LYS A 377 3.79 -7.58 12.87
C LYS A 377 3.75 -6.15 12.33
N PHE A 378 2.68 -5.85 11.60
CA PHE A 378 2.40 -4.51 11.09
C PHE A 378 2.10 -3.52 12.23
N LEU A 379 1.31 -3.92 13.23
CA LEU A 379 1.04 -3.08 14.41
C LEU A 379 2.29 -2.83 15.25
N ILE A 380 3.18 -3.82 15.42
CA ILE A 380 4.49 -3.64 16.05
C ILE A 380 5.33 -2.63 15.27
N SER A 381 5.30 -2.69 13.94
CA SER A 381 6.02 -1.73 13.09
C SER A 381 5.53 -0.29 13.29
N ILE A 382 4.22 -0.09 13.42
CA ILE A 382 3.62 1.21 13.77
C ILE A 382 4.00 1.65 15.17
N PHE A 383 4.02 0.73 16.14
CA PHE A 383 4.43 1.04 17.50
C PHE A 383 5.89 1.53 17.56
N LEU A 384 6.80 0.91 16.79
CA LEU A 384 8.17 1.41 16.63
C LEU A 384 8.21 2.82 16.01
N CYS A 385 7.32 3.14 15.06
CA CYS A 385 7.19 4.50 14.55
C CYS A 385 6.77 5.49 15.63
N PHE A 386 5.86 5.11 16.53
CA PHE A 386 5.48 5.94 17.68
C PHE A 386 6.66 6.21 18.61
N ILE A 387 7.43 5.18 18.95
CA ILE A 387 8.63 5.32 19.78
C ILE A 387 9.63 6.26 19.10
N MET A 388 9.92 6.03 17.82
CA MET A 388 10.88 6.85 17.09
C MET A 388 10.43 8.32 17.07
N HIS A 389 9.16 8.58 16.75
CA HIS A 389 8.63 9.94 16.73
C HIS A 389 8.67 10.62 18.10
N PHE A 390 8.34 9.88 19.16
CA PHE A 390 8.43 10.37 20.53
C PHE A 390 9.86 10.76 20.92
N ILE A 391 10.85 9.93 20.57
CA ILE A 391 12.28 10.23 20.80
C ILE A 391 12.69 11.49 20.05
N MET A 392 12.31 11.61 18.77
CA MET A 392 12.63 12.80 17.97
C MET A 392 12.03 14.07 18.56
N ASN A 393 10.77 14.02 19.00
CA ASN A 393 10.12 15.15 19.65
C ASN A 393 10.88 15.58 20.90
N LYS A 394 11.28 14.64 21.77
CA LYS A 394 12.09 14.94 22.97
C LYS A 394 13.46 15.54 22.66
N MET A 395 14.11 15.10 21.58
CA MET A 395 15.45 15.58 21.22
C MET A 395 15.44 16.97 20.58
N PHE A 396 14.47 17.23 19.70
CA PHE A 396 14.53 18.36 18.77
C PHE A 396 13.48 19.44 19.01
N LEU A 397 12.42 19.14 19.77
CA LEU A 397 11.31 20.05 20.02
C LEU A 397 11.19 20.37 21.52
N LYS A 398 10.70 21.57 21.83
CA LYS A 398 10.37 22.03 23.19
C LYS A 398 8.87 22.27 23.30
#